data_AF-A0AAV7NWP2-F1
#
_entry.id   AF-A0AAV7NWP2-F1
#
_cell.length_a   1.000
_cell.length_b   1.000
_cell.length_c   1.000
_cell.angle_alpha   90.00
_cell.angle_beta   90.00
_cell.angle_gamma   90.00
#
_symmetry.space_group_name_H-M   'P 1'
#
loop_
_entity.id
_entity.type
_entity.pdbx_description
1 polymer ?
#
loop_
_entity_poly.entity_id
_entity_poly.type
_entity_poly.pdbx_seq_one_letter_code
_entity_poly.pdbx_strand_id
1 'polypeptide(L)'
;MQTQIRQVAKTCSEFTARMEEEETRISHLEDDIGFQKTTRETMEKQLEDTQWKLTDLEDRLRRNNLRVLGIPEGVEGSDPRGFMVALFKEAFPDLHEWEWEREIQ
;
A
#
# COMPACT_ATOMS: atom_id res chain seq x y z
N MET A 1 55.09 15.31 -40.59
CA MET A 1 54.82 15.97 -39.29
C MET A 1 53.53 16.80 -39.32
N GLN A 2 53.35 17.76 -40.23
CA GLN A 2 52.12 18.58 -40.34
C GLN A 2 50.82 17.77 -40.58
N THR A 3 50.88 16.69 -41.36
CA THR A 3 49.72 15.83 -41.65
C THR A 3 49.21 15.08 -40.43
N GLN A 4 50.12 14.55 -39.60
CA GLN A 4 49.76 13.88 -38.34
C GLN A 4 49.16 14.87 -37.33
N ILE A 5 49.70 16.09 -37.23
CA ILE A 5 49.16 17.15 -36.37
C ILE A 5 47.72 17.53 -36.79
N ARG A 6 47.46 17.66 -38.11
CA ARG A 6 46.09 17.90 -38.61
C ARG A 6 45.14 16.76 -38.29
N GLN A 7 45.59 15.52 -38.38
CA GLN A 7 44.75 14.36 -38.11
C GLN A 7 44.38 14.29 -36.63
N VAL A 8 45.34 14.55 -35.73
CA VAL A 8 45.08 14.66 -34.29
C VAL A 8 44.10 15.79 -33.99
N ALA A 9 44.27 16.97 -34.62
CA ALA A 9 43.35 18.09 -34.44
C ALA A 9 41.91 17.75 -34.88
N LYS A 10 41.75 17.01 -35.98
CA LYS A 10 40.43 16.54 -36.45
C LYS A 10 39.80 15.57 -35.45
N THR A 11 40.56 14.58 -34.96
CA THR A 11 40.06 13.62 -33.98
C THR A 11 39.71 14.28 -32.64
N CYS A 12 40.47 15.29 -32.21
CA CYS A 12 40.13 16.06 -31.02
C CYS A 12 38.81 16.82 -31.21
N SER A 13 38.59 17.46 -32.36
CA SER A 13 37.34 18.15 -32.66
C SER A 13 36.14 17.19 -32.70
N GLU A 14 36.30 16.02 -33.30
CA GLU A 14 35.25 14.99 -33.33
C GLU A 14 34.95 14.46 -31.92
N PHE A 15 35.98 14.31 -31.09
CA PHE A 15 35.84 13.89 -29.70
C PHE A 15 35.14 14.94 -28.85
N THR A 16 35.47 16.23 -29.00
CA THR A 16 34.78 17.33 -28.33
C THR A 16 33.29 17.37 -28.69
N ALA A 17 32.95 17.24 -29.97
CA ALA A 17 31.54 17.23 -30.40
C ALA A 17 30.75 16.06 -29.77
N ARG A 18 31.35 14.87 -29.75
CA ARG A 18 30.73 13.71 -29.08
C ARG A 18 30.62 13.90 -27.57
N MET A 19 31.59 14.55 -26.95
CA MET A 19 31.58 14.83 -25.51
C MET A 19 30.47 15.83 -25.15
N GLU A 20 30.27 16.88 -25.93
CA GLU A 20 29.15 17.81 -25.75
C GLU A 20 27.79 17.10 -25.90
N GLU A 21 27.65 16.22 -26.89
CA GLU A 21 26.43 15.42 -27.07
C GLU A 21 26.17 14.51 -25.86
N GLU A 22 27.18 13.78 -25.37
CA GLU A 22 27.02 12.94 -24.19
C GLU A 22 26.75 13.76 -22.93
N GLU A 23 27.37 14.94 -22.75
CA GLU A 23 27.09 15.84 -21.63
C GLU A 23 25.63 16.31 -21.62
N THR A 24 25.08 16.69 -22.78
CA THR A 24 23.65 17.05 -22.88
C THR A 24 22.73 15.87 -22.57
N ARG A 25 23.06 14.68 -23.06
CA ARG A 25 22.31 13.46 -22.76
C ARG A 25 22.36 13.10 -21.26
N ILE A 26 23.51 13.26 -20.62
CA ILE A 26 23.65 13.05 -19.17
C ILE A 26 22.79 14.05 -18.40
N SER A 27 22.84 15.34 -18.76
CA SER A 27 22.00 16.37 -18.12
C SER A 27 20.51 16.03 -18.19
N HIS A 28 20.01 15.60 -19.35
CA HIS A 28 18.62 15.19 -19.49
C HIS A 28 18.27 13.96 -18.65
N LEU A 29 19.16 12.97 -18.59
CA LEU A 29 18.95 11.78 -17.77
C LEU A 29 18.94 12.12 -16.27
N GLU A 30 19.78 13.05 -15.82
CA GLU A 30 19.80 13.52 -14.44
C GLU A 30 18.48 14.20 -14.06
N ASP A 31 17.95 15.05 -14.94
CA ASP A 31 16.64 15.70 -14.76
C ASP A 31 15.50 14.66 -14.69
N ASP A 32 15.48 13.70 -15.63
CA ASP A 32 14.49 12.63 -15.68
C ASP A 32 14.52 11.76 -14.42
N ILE A 33 15.72 11.41 -13.94
CA ILE A 33 15.89 10.66 -12.69
C ILE A 33 15.37 11.47 -11.50
N GLY A 34 15.62 12.78 -11.46
CA GLY A 34 15.08 13.67 -10.44
C GLY A 34 13.55 13.67 -10.43
N PHE A 35 12.93 13.82 -11.60
CA PHE A 35 11.49 13.76 -11.75
C PHE A 35 10.90 12.40 -11.35
N GLN A 36 11.54 11.30 -11.73
CA GLN A 36 11.10 9.96 -11.37
C GLN A 36 11.17 9.72 -9.85
N LYS A 37 12.23 10.19 -9.18
CA LYS A 37 12.37 10.07 -7.72
C LYS A 37 11.25 10.82 -6.99
N THR A 38 11.00 12.07 -7.36
CA THR A 38 9.93 12.88 -6.73
C THR A 38 8.54 12.29 -6.98
N THR A 39 8.30 11.77 -8.19
CA THR A 39 7.06 11.07 -8.52
C THR A 39 6.90 9.81 -7.66
N ARG A 40 7.96 9.00 -7.54
CA ARG A 40 7.96 7.79 -6.71
C ARG A 40 7.66 8.11 -5.25
N GLU A 41 8.32 9.09 -4.67
CA GLU A 41 8.08 9.51 -3.27
C GLU A 41 6.63 9.98 -3.05
N THR A 42 6.04 10.66 -4.04
CA THR A 42 4.64 11.07 -3.98
C THR A 42 3.70 9.87 -4.01
N MET A 43 3.97 8.90 -4.90
CA MET A 43 3.19 7.67 -4.99
C MET A 43 3.30 6.81 -3.74
N GLU A 44 4.50 6.70 -3.16
CA GLU A 44 4.74 5.96 -1.91
C GLU A 44 3.91 6.55 -0.75
N LYS A 45 3.89 7.89 -0.61
CA LYS A 45 3.05 8.56 0.39
C LYS A 45 1.56 8.31 0.17
N GLN A 46 1.10 8.40 -1.07
CA GLN A 46 -0.31 8.13 -1.39
C GLN A 46 -0.68 6.67 -1.10
N LEU A 47 0.23 5.74 -1.34
CA LEU A 47 0.04 4.33 -1.02
C LEU A 47 -0.08 4.13 0.50
N GLU A 48 0.82 4.72 1.28
CA GLU A 48 0.77 4.64 2.75
C GLU A 48 -0.54 5.23 3.30
N ASP A 49 -0.94 6.41 2.83
CA ASP A 49 -2.19 7.06 3.24
C ASP A 49 -3.43 6.21 2.90
N THR A 50 -3.44 5.57 1.71
CA THR A 50 -4.56 4.73 1.30
C THR A 50 -4.60 3.42 2.06
N GLN A 51 -3.44 2.81 2.35
CA GLN A 51 -3.35 1.64 3.22
C GLN A 51 -3.87 1.94 4.62
N TRP A 52 -3.45 3.07 5.22
CA TRP A 52 -3.93 3.47 6.53
C TRP A 52 -5.46 3.66 6.56
N LYS A 53 -6.02 4.34 5.54
CA LYS A 53 -7.47 4.52 5.40
C LYS A 53 -8.21 3.18 5.26
N LEU A 54 -7.65 2.24 4.50
CA LEU A 54 -8.25 0.91 4.35
C LEU A 54 -8.26 0.15 5.67
N THR A 55 -7.16 0.16 6.42
CA THR A 55 -7.09 -0.47 7.73
C THR A 55 -8.10 0.14 8.71
N ASP A 56 -8.18 1.47 8.80
CA ASP A 56 -9.17 2.14 9.67
C ASP A 56 -10.62 1.78 9.28
N LEU A 57 -10.91 1.68 7.98
CA LEU A 57 -12.23 1.24 7.51
C LEU A 57 -12.51 -0.22 7.87
N GLU A 58 -11.57 -1.13 7.65
CA GLU A 58 -11.71 -2.54 8.01
C GLU A 58 -11.93 -2.71 9.52
N ASP A 59 -11.16 -1.99 10.33
CA ASP A 59 -11.29 -2.02 11.79
C ASP A 59 -12.66 -1.49 12.24
N ARG A 60 -13.16 -0.41 11.65
CA ARG A 60 -14.51 0.12 11.96
C ARG A 60 -15.62 -0.83 11.55
N LEU A 61 -15.51 -1.42 10.36
CA LEU A 61 -16.51 -2.36 9.84
C LEU A 61 -16.55 -3.67 10.65
N ARG A 62 -15.42 -4.06 11.25
CA ARG A 62 -15.31 -5.32 12.00
C ARG A 62 -15.30 -5.14 13.51
N ARG A 63 -15.32 -3.91 14.01
CA ARG A 63 -15.23 -3.57 15.45
C ARG A 63 -16.19 -4.36 16.32
N ASN A 64 -17.42 -4.55 15.85
CA ASN A 64 -18.48 -5.24 16.58
C ASN A 64 -18.67 -6.70 16.13
N ASN A 65 -17.85 -7.18 15.19
CA ASN A 65 -17.97 -8.55 14.69
C ASN A 65 -17.23 -9.49 15.65
N LEU A 66 -17.97 -10.41 16.26
CA LEU A 66 -17.40 -11.49 17.04
C LEU A 66 -17.13 -12.71 16.15
N ARG A 67 -15.97 -13.34 16.33
CA ARG A 67 -15.62 -14.61 15.66
C ARG A 67 -15.46 -15.70 16.72
N VAL A 68 -16.39 -16.64 16.74
CA VAL A 68 -16.35 -17.82 17.64
C VAL A 68 -15.76 -18.99 16.87
N LEU A 69 -14.79 -19.68 17.46
CA LEU A 69 -14.06 -20.80 16.86
C LEU A 69 -14.33 -22.09 17.65
N GLY A 70 -14.25 -23.24 16.98
CA GLY A 70 -14.41 -24.55 17.63
C GLY A 70 -15.86 -25.04 17.78
N ILE A 71 -16.82 -24.38 17.13
CA ILE A 71 -18.21 -24.86 17.04
C ILE A 71 -18.26 -25.99 15.99
N PRO A 72 -18.70 -27.22 16.35
CA PRO A 72 -18.91 -28.28 15.38
C PRO A 72 -20.01 -27.92 14.38
N GLU A 73 -19.86 -28.29 13.12
CA GLU A 73 -20.84 -27.95 12.08
C GLU A 73 -22.22 -28.57 12.34
N GLY A 74 -23.28 -27.78 12.14
CA GLY A 74 -24.67 -28.25 12.20
C GLY A 74 -25.30 -28.27 13.59
N VAL A 75 -24.57 -27.90 14.65
CA VAL A 75 -25.13 -27.79 16.02
C VAL A 75 -26.08 -26.61 16.18
N GLU A 76 -25.98 -25.61 15.29
CA GLU A 76 -26.82 -24.42 15.30
C GLU A 76 -28.27 -24.73 14.85
N GLY A 77 -28.48 -25.84 14.15
CA GLY A 77 -29.79 -26.24 13.63
C GLY A 77 -30.39 -25.20 12.68
N SER A 78 -31.70 -24.95 12.83
CA SER A 78 -32.44 -24.01 11.97
C SER A 78 -32.42 -22.55 12.47
N ASP A 79 -31.95 -22.30 13.69
CA ASP A 79 -31.85 -20.96 14.28
C ASP A 79 -30.45 -20.68 14.87
N PRO A 80 -29.51 -20.24 14.02
CA PRO A 80 -28.18 -19.86 14.46
C PRO A 80 -28.16 -18.70 15.46
N ARG A 81 -29.13 -17.78 15.41
CA ARG A 81 -29.19 -16.65 16.34
C ARG A 81 -29.52 -17.14 17.74
N GLY A 82 -30.56 -17.96 17.88
CA GLY A 82 -30.95 -18.56 19.16
C GLY A 82 -29.83 -19.40 19.76
N PHE A 83 -29.15 -20.20 18.93
CA PHE A 83 -27.98 -20.96 19.34
C PHE A 83 -26.88 -20.07 19.93
N MET A 84 -26.49 -18.99 19.24
CA MET A 84 -25.43 -18.09 19.72
C MET A 84 -25.81 -17.37 21.02
N VAL A 85 -27.07 -16.98 21.19
CA VAL A 85 -27.56 -16.38 22.45
C VAL A 85 -27.45 -17.37 23.61
N ALA A 86 -27.84 -18.63 23.40
CA ALA A 86 -27.73 -19.68 24.42
C ALA A 86 -26.25 -19.95 24.76
N LEU A 87 -25.40 -20.06 23.75
CA LEU A 87 -23.96 -20.28 23.92
C LEU A 87 -23.31 -19.18 24.76
N PHE A 88 -23.60 -17.91 24.50
CA PHE A 88 -23.03 -16.81 25.28
C PHE A 88 -23.57 -16.75 26.71
N LYS A 89 -24.85 -17.09 26.94
CA LYS A 89 -25.41 -17.18 28.30
C LYS A 89 -24.75 -18.28 29.13
N GLU A 90 -24.45 -19.42 28.50
CA GLU A 90 -23.75 -20.52 29.16
C GLU A 90 -22.27 -20.18 29.42
N ALA A 91 -21.59 -19.59 28.43
CA ALA A 91 -20.17 -19.25 28.53
C ALA A 91 -19.88 -18.09 29.49
N PHE A 92 -20.80 -17.15 29.62
CA PHE A 92 -20.67 -15.97 30.49
C PHE A 92 -21.93 -15.79 31.36
N PRO A 93 -22.09 -16.58 32.44
CA PRO A 93 -23.28 -16.52 33.30
C PRO A 93 -23.48 -15.16 33.98
N ASP A 94 -22.39 -14.44 34.23
CA ASP A 94 -22.39 -13.13 34.90
C ASP A 94 -22.72 -11.96 33.97
N LEU A 95 -22.88 -12.21 32.67
CA LEU A 95 -23.33 -11.23 31.68
C LEU A 95 -24.85 -11.02 31.82
N HIS A 96 -25.27 -10.49 32.98
CA HIS A 96 -26.66 -10.20 33.33
C HIS A 96 -27.23 -9.08 32.45
N GLU A 97 -28.24 -9.37 31.63
CA GLU A 97 -29.23 -8.45 31.01
C GLU A 97 -28.79 -6.97 30.87
N TRP A 98 -27.85 -6.67 29.96
CA TRP A 98 -27.70 -5.31 29.42
C TRP A 98 -28.64 -5.21 28.21
N GLU A 99 -29.76 -4.52 28.42
CA GLU A 99 -30.72 -3.97 27.45
C GLU A 99 -30.49 -4.33 25.97
N TRP A 100 -30.85 -5.54 25.57
CA TRP A 100 -30.79 -5.99 24.16
C TRP A 100 -31.82 -5.32 23.24
N GLU A 101 -32.61 -4.35 23.72
CA GLU A 101 -33.77 -3.78 23.01
C GLU A 101 -33.64 -2.31 22.59
N ARG A 102 -32.56 -1.57 22.92
CA ARG A 102 -32.56 -0.11 22.70
C ARG A 102 -31.99 0.42 21.38
N GLU A 103 -31.36 -0.38 20.51
CA GLU A 103 -30.64 0.18 19.36
C GLU A 103 -30.88 -0.54 18.03
N ILE A 104 -32.15 -0.65 17.63
CA ILE A 104 -32.51 -0.75 16.20
C ILE A 104 -33.65 0.23 15.92
N GLN A 105 -33.29 1.50 15.68
CA GLN A 105 -34.08 2.48 14.91
C GLN A 105 -33.19 3.09 13.83
#